data_AF-A0A540LIR9-F1
#
_entry.id   AF-A0A540LIR9-F1
#
_cell.length_a   1.000
_cell.length_b   1.000
_cell.length_c   1.000
_cell.angle_alpha   90.00
_cell.angle_beta   90.00
_cell.angle_gamma   90.00
#
_symmetry.space_group_name_H-M   'P 1'
#
loop_
_entity.id
_entity.type
_entity.pdbx_description
1 polymer ?
#
loop_
_entity_poly.entity_id
_entity_poly.type
_entity_poly.pdbx_seq_one_letter_code
_entity_poly.pdbx_strand_id
1 'polypeptide(L)'
;MEWVIREWPYRPKELDYSYLLEFTTKFHGISQGKELFTRVPSEFQNELLYNNLVIACLDKGAIRLPLEYMKKMRELGRPISHLVECLCINGYCLCSGKVVCCR
;
A
#
# COMPACT_ATOMS: atom_id res chain seq x y z
N MET A 1 -17.39 -8.50 34.16
CA MET A 1 -16.79 -7.22 33.72
C MET A 1 -17.73 -6.62 32.70
N GLU A 2 -18.49 -5.62 33.12
CA GLU A 2 -19.44 -4.88 32.29
C GLU A 2 -18.74 -3.64 31.71
N TRP A 3 -18.09 -3.79 30.56
CA TRP A 3 -17.72 -2.65 29.71
C TRP A 3 -17.74 -3.11 28.26
N VAL A 4 -18.93 -3.35 27.72
CA VAL A 4 -19.10 -3.34 26.26
C VAL A 4 -19.99 -2.16 25.98
N ILE A 5 -19.33 -1.00 25.80
CA ILE A 5 -19.95 0.19 25.23
C ILE A 5 -20.59 -0.25 23.91
N ARG A 6 -21.93 -0.32 23.88
CA ARG A 6 -22.74 -0.49 22.67
C ARG A 6 -22.72 0.81 21.89
N GLU A 7 -21.54 1.26 21.50
CA GLU A 7 -21.44 2.25 20.44
C GLU A 7 -21.77 1.53 19.13
N TRP A 8 -22.45 2.24 18.25
CA TRP A 8 -22.85 1.83 16.90
C TRP A 8 -21.84 0.89 16.24
N PRO A 9 -22.25 -0.10 15.41
CA PRO A 9 -21.30 -1.03 14.79
C PRO A 9 -20.16 -0.23 14.17
N TYR A 10 -18.95 -0.40 14.73
CA TYR A 10 -17.77 0.35 14.33
C TYR A 10 -17.63 0.25 12.83
N ARG A 11 -17.73 1.38 12.13
CA ARG A 11 -17.64 1.44 10.67
C ARG A 11 -16.20 1.76 10.31
N PRO A 12 -15.44 0.79 9.76
CA PRO A 12 -14.09 1.04 9.33
C PRO A 12 -14.08 2.16 8.29
N LYS A 13 -13.19 3.12 8.47
CA LYS A 13 -12.89 4.19 7.53
C LYS A 13 -11.67 3.82 6.69
N GLU A 14 -11.40 4.64 5.68
CA GLU A 14 -10.22 4.52 4.80
C GLU A 14 -8.89 4.41 5.58
N LEU A 15 -8.74 5.19 6.67
CA LEU A 15 -7.55 5.14 7.51
C LEU A 15 -7.40 3.82 8.26
N ASP A 16 -8.50 3.21 8.69
CA ASP A 16 -8.46 1.97 9.46
C ASP A 16 -7.92 0.82 8.60
N TYR A 17 -8.32 0.75 7.33
CA TYR A 17 -7.75 -0.21 6.38
C TYR A 17 -6.28 0.09 6.07
N SER A 18 -5.90 1.36 5.99
CA SER A 18 -4.52 1.77 5.76
C SER A 18 -3.60 1.32 6.88
N TYR A 19 -4.00 1.53 8.14
CA TYR A 19 -3.26 1.05 9.31
C TYR A 19 -3.23 -0.48 9.37
N LEU A 20 -4.36 -1.14 9.14
CA LEU A 20 -4.43 -2.60 9.16
C LEU A 20 -3.47 -3.20 8.13
N LEU A 21 -3.40 -2.63 6.93
CA LEU A 21 -2.47 -3.07 5.89
C LEU A 21 -1.01 -2.82 6.28
N GLU A 22 -0.69 -1.65 6.80
CA GLU A 22 0.66 -1.33 7.27
C GLU A 22 1.13 -2.30 8.36
N PHE A 23 0.29 -2.59 9.36
CA PHE A 23 0.63 -3.54 10.41
C PHE A 23 0.75 -4.97 9.88
N THR A 24 -0.18 -5.39 9.02
CA THR A 24 -0.15 -6.74 8.44
C THR A 24 1.13 -6.95 7.62
N THR A 25 1.50 -5.98 6.80
CA THR A 25 2.73 -6.05 5.99
C THR A 25 4.00 -6.01 6.83
N LYS A 26 4.01 -5.25 7.93
CA LYS A 26 5.16 -5.19 8.86
C LYS A 26 5.36 -6.50 9.62
N PHE A 27 4.31 -7.06 10.21
CA PHE A 27 4.38 -8.21 11.10
C PHE A 27 4.29 -9.56 10.40
N HIS A 28 3.39 -9.70 9.42
CA HIS A 28 3.14 -10.98 8.75
C HIS A 28 3.87 -11.07 7.40
N GLY A 29 4.10 -9.92 6.76
CA GLY A 29 4.81 -9.82 5.49
C GLY A 29 3.91 -9.39 4.33
N ILE A 30 4.52 -9.20 3.16
CA ILE A 30 3.81 -8.69 1.98
C ILE A 30 2.74 -9.66 1.48
N SER A 31 2.96 -10.97 1.60
CA SER A 31 2.01 -11.98 1.12
C SER A 31 0.64 -11.82 1.79
N GLN A 32 0.60 -11.78 3.13
CA GLN A 32 -0.65 -11.55 3.87
C GLN A 32 -1.20 -10.14 3.63
N GLY A 33 -0.33 -9.14 3.47
CA GLY A 33 -0.76 -7.78 3.11
C GLY A 33 -1.52 -7.73 1.78
N LYS A 34 -1.03 -8.45 0.76
CA LYS A 34 -1.71 -8.57 -0.54
C LYS A 34 -3.05 -9.28 -0.42
N GLU A 35 -3.09 -10.38 0.33
CA GLU A 35 -4.33 -11.11 0.56
C GLU A 35 -5.36 -10.22 1.27
N LEU A 36 -4.94 -9.49 2.30
CA LEU A 36 -5.78 -8.51 2.97
C LEU A 36 -6.29 -7.45 1.99
N PHE A 37 -5.41 -6.89 1.15
CA PHE A 37 -5.78 -5.89 0.16
C PHE A 37 -6.90 -6.38 -0.78
N THR A 38 -6.86 -7.64 -1.21
CA THR A 38 -7.92 -8.23 -2.06
C THR A 38 -9.26 -8.38 -1.33
N ARG A 39 -9.25 -8.48 0.00
CA ARG A 39 -10.44 -8.58 0.84
C ARG A 39 -11.00 -7.21 1.23
N VAL A 40 -10.24 -6.13 1.08
CA VAL A 40 -10.73 -4.77 1.34
C VAL A 40 -11.77 -4.40 0.27
N PRO A 41 -12.95 -3.88 0.64
CA PRO A 41 -13.95 -3.42 -0.33
C PRO A 41 -13.39 -2.38 -1.30
N SER A 42 -13.80 -2.42 -2.56
CA SER A 42 -13.27 -1.54 -3.63
C SER A 42 -13.45 -0.05 -3.35
N GLU A 43 -14.47 0.33 -2.59
CA GLU A 43 -14.71 1.69 -2.10
C GLU A 43 -13.59 2.21 -1.19
N PHE A 44 -12.89 1.32 -0.48
CA PHE A 44 -11.75 1.66 0.38
C PHE A 44 -10.40 1.35 -0.28
N GLN A 45 -10.37 0.83 -1.51
CA GLN A 45 -9.15 0.67 -2.32
C GLN A 45 -8.79 1.97 -3.04
N ASN A 46 -8.63 3.04 -2.25
CA ASN A 46 -8.25 4.38 -2.69
C ASN A 46 -6.74 4.52 -2.94
N GLU A 47 -6.33 5.72 -3.33
CA GLU A 47 -4.93 6.09 -3.52
C GLU A 47 -4.07 5.80 -2.29
N LEU A 48 -4.54 6.15 -1.09
CA LEU A 48 -3.76 5.99 0.15
C LEU A 48 -3.42 4.52 0.41
N LEU A 49 -4.41 3.63 0.31
CA LEU A 49 -4.22 2.20 0.55
C LEU A 49 -3.28 1.58 -0.49
N TYR A 50 -3.40 1.98 -1.76
CA TYR A 50 -2.50 1.55 -2.82
C TYR A 50 -1.06 2.04 -2.58
N ASN A 51 -0.88 3.31 -2.24
CA ASN A 51 0.43 3.89 -1.94
C ASN A 51 1.11 3.16 -0.78
N ASN A 52 0.37 2.86 0.29
CA ASN A 52 0.88 2.11 1.43
C ASN A 52 1.31 0.69 1.05
N LEU A 53 0.55 0.00 0.19
CA LEU A 53 0.95 -1.32 -0.32
C LEU A 53 2.26 -1.24 -1.12
N VAL A 54 2.40 -0.22 -1.96
CA VAL A 54 3.60 0.00 -2.78
C VAL A 54 4.82 0.27 -1.90
N ILE A 55 4.70 1.18 -0.92
CA ILE A 55 5.77 1.48 0.05
C ILE A 55 6.15 0.21 0.82
N ALA A 56 5.19 -0.53 1.35
CA ALA A 56 5.45 -1.78 2.07
C ALA A 56 6.16 -2.83 1.20
N CYS A 57 5.88 -2.85 -0.10
CA CYS A 57 6.57 -3.72 -1.05
C CYS A 57 8.03 -3.27 -1.29
N LEU A 58 8.27 -1.97 -1.40
CA LEU A 58 9.61 -1.39 -1.58
C LEU A 58 10.48 -1.59 -0.33
N ASP A 59 9.91 -1.41 0.87
CA ASP A 59 10.61 -1.59 2.15
C ASP A 59 11.18 -3.01 2.34
N LYS A 60 10.56 -4.03 1.74
CA LYS A 60 11.06 -5.41 1.76
C LYS A 60 11.85 -5.78 0.50
N GLY A 61 12.17 -4.82 -0.36
CA GLY A 61 12.96 -5.01 -1.59
C GLY A 61 12.23 -5.69 -2.75
N ALA A 62 10.90 -5.81 -2.70
CA ALA A 62 10.12 -6.56 -3.68
C ALA A 62 9.74 -5.70 -4.91
N ILE A 63 10.71 -5.18 -5.66
CA ILE A 63 10.54 -4.10 -6.67
C ILE A 63 9.59 -4.40 -7.84
N ARG A 64 9.39 -5.67 -8.21
CA ARG A 64 8.46 -6.03 -9.31
C ARG A 64 6.99 -5.75 -8.98
N LEU A 65 6.59 -6.01 -7.72
CA LEU A 65 5.21 -5.84 -7.28
C LEU A 65 4.75 -4.36 -7.26
N PRO A 66 5.53 -3.40 -6.71
CA PRO A 66 5.31 -1.95 -6.83
C PRO A 66 4.97 -1.49 -8.24
N LEU A 67 5.73 -1.96 -9.24
CA LEU A 67 5.55 -1.54 -10.63
C LEU A 67 4.22 -2.04 -11.21
N GLU A 68 3.84 -3.28 -10.91
CA GLU A 68 2.54 -3.83 -11.30
C GLU A 68 1.39 -3.04 -10.66
N TYR A 69 1.52 -2.67 -9.38
CA TYR A 69 0.51 -1.89 -8.68
C TYR A 69 0.42 -0.45 -9.18
N MET A 70 1.54 0.23 -9.46
CA MET A 70 1.54 1.56 -10.08
C MET A 70 0.87 1.54 -11.46
N LYS A 71 1.15 0.52 -12.28
CA LYS A 71 0.48 0.35 -13.57
C LYS A 71 -1.04 0.23 -13.40
N LYS A 72 -1.47 -0.59 -12.44
CA LYS A 72 -2.89 -0.77 -12.11
C LYS A 72 -3.53 0.52 -11.59
N MET A 73 -2.84 1.31 -10.78
CA MET A 73 -3.33 2.63 -10.33
C MET A 73 -3.55 3.58 -11.50
N ARG A 74 -2.61 3.60 -12.46
CA ARG A 74 -2.72 4.41 -13.68
C ARG A 74 -3.89 3.96 -14.56
N GLU A 75 -4.11 2.66 -14.70
CA GLU A 75 -5.28 2.10 -15.41
C GLU A 75 -6.61 2.47 -14.74
N LEU A 76 -6.63 2.55 -13.40
CA LEU A 76 -7.79 2.97 -12.63
C LEU A 76 -7.97 4.50 -12.56
N GLY A 77 -7.10 5.28 -13.21
CA GLY A 77 -7.12 6.74 -13.17
C GLY A 77 -6.86 7.33 -11.79
N ARG A 78 -6.26 6.55 -10.87
CA ARG A 78 -5.92 7.03 -9.53
C ARG A 78 -4.56 7.75 -9.59
N PRO A 79 -4.45 8.97 -9.04
CA PRO A 79 -3.18 9.64 -8.95
C PRO A 79 -2.22 8.81 -8.10
N ILE A 80 -0.95 8.83 -8.50
CA ILE A 80 0.13 8.19 -7.76
C ILE A 80 0.85 9.30 -7.01
N SER A 81 1.11 9.09 -5.73
CA SER A 81 1.85 10.08 -4.95
C SER A 81 3.27 10.22 -5.50
N HIS A 82 3.73 11.46 -5.64
CA HIS A 82 5.07 11.77 -6.14
C HIS A 82 6.17 11.07 -5.31
N LEU A 83 5.95 10.91 -4.00
CA LEU A 83 6.87 10.16 -3.14
C LEU A 83 7.00 8.70 -3.59
N VAL A 84 5.88 8.05 -3.90
CA VAL A 84 5.85 6.64 -4.31
C VAL A 84 6.50 6.46 -5.67
N GLU A 85 6.24 7.37 -6.61
CA GLU A 85 6.90 7.36 -7.92
C GLU A 85 8.42 7.49 -7.78
N CYS A 86 8.89 8.46 -6.99
CA CYS A 86 10.31 8.63 -6.70
C CYS A 86 10.93 7.40 -6.02
N LEU A 87 10.25 6.80 -5.03
CA LEU A 87 10.74 5.60 -4.35
C LEU A 87 10.82 4.38 -5.28
N CYS A 88 9.84 4.19 -6.16
CA CYS A 88 9.87 3.12 -7.16
C CYS A 88 10.99 3.29 -8.17
N ILE A 89 11.22 4.51 -8.68
CA ILE A 89 12.32 4.81 -9.61
C ILE A 89 13.65 4.56 -8.92
N ASN A 90 13.84 5.04 -7.69
CA ASN A 90 15.06 4.82 -6.91
C ASN A 90 15.29 3.33 -6.63
N GLY A 91 14.25 2.59 -6.20
CA GLY A 91 14.34 1.14 -5.98
C GLY A 91 14.70 0.37 -7.25
N TYR A 92 14.09 0.72 -8.38
CA TYR A 92 14.41 0.12 -9.69
C TYR A 92 15.84 0.44 -10.14
N CYS A 93 16.27 1.68 -9.91
CA CYS A 93 17.62 2.17 -10.20
C CYS A 93 18.68 1.43 -9.39
N LEU A 94 18.45 1.26 -8.08
CA LEU A 94 19.29 0.47 -7.17
C LEU A 94 19.45 -0.98 -7.64
N CYS A 95 18.35 -1.64 -8.03
CA CYS A 95 18.44 -3.02 -8.53
C CYS A 95 19.00 -3.15 -9.96
N SER A 96 18.89 -2.10 -10.78
CA SER A 96 19.37 -2.11 -12.17
C SER A 96 20.79 -1.54 -12.32
N GLY A 97 21.41 -1.07 -11.24
CA GLY A 97 22.73 -0.41 -11.26
C GLY A 97 22.75 0.92 -12.04
N LYS A 98 21.59 1.52 -12.31
CA LYS A 98 21.47 2.79 -13.06
C LYS A 98 21.16 3.89 -12.06
N VAL A 99 21.95 4.96 -12.02
CA VAL A 99 21.65 6.13 -11.17
C VAL A 99 20.76 7.09 -11.96
N VAL A 100 19.49 7.21 -11.58
CA VAL A 100 18.61 8.28 -12.07
C VAL A 100 18.21 9.12 -10.89
N CYS A 101 18.71 10.35 -10.80
CA CYS A 101 18.16 11.34 -9.86
C CYS A 101 16.74 11.69 -10.31
N CYS A 102 15.73 11.30 -9.53
CA CYS A 102 14.42 11.95 -9.58
C CYS A 102 14.64 13.44 -9.26
N ARG A 103 14.40 14.31 -10.25
CA ARG A 103 14.40 15.77 -10.13
C ARG A 103 12.98 16.28 -10.18
#